data_AF-A0A1P9LZ90-F1
#
_entry.id   AF-A0A1P9LZ90-F1
#
_cell.length_a   1.000
_cell.length_b   1.000
_cell.length_c   1.000
_cell.angle_alpha   90.00
_cell.angle_beta   90.00
_cell.angle_gamma   90.00
#
_symmetry.space_group_name_H-M   'P 1'
#
loop_
_entity.id
_entity.type
_entity.pdbx_description
1 polymer ?
#
loop_
_entity_poly.entity_id
_entity_poly.type
_entity_poly.pdbx_seq_one_letter_code
_entity_poly.pdbx_strand_id
1 'polypeptide(L)'
;YWPPQYVIMDGDTLEPLKIVSTRGMTVDTQEYHPEPRVAAIVASHEHPDFIINVKETGHILLVDYSNIDDLAVTDIGAARFLHDGGWDRSKRYFMTAANQSDKIAVVDSRERKLVALVDVTKTPHPGRGANIEDPEYGPVWITSALGNANVSFLGTDPEGHPDNAWKTVRVIDGMGGGSLFVRSHPNSANLWVDAPLNPDESISQSIAVYDINDLEAGFVTLPIGAWADLGEGPKRIVQPEYNKAGDEVWFSVWSGKEQESAIVVVDDKTRTLKAVIKDPALITPTGKFN
;
A
#
# COMPACT_ATOMS: atom_id res chain seq x y z
N TYR A 1 6.33 -16.65 4.84
CA TYR A 1 5.97 -16.63 6.26
C TYR A 1 5.43 -18.01 6.62
N TRP A 2 6.09 -18.69 7.55
CA TRP A 2 5.74 -20.04 7.99
C TRP A 2 6.08 -20.17 9.48
N PRO A 3 5.26 -20.85 10.30
CA PRO A 3 3.99 -21.52 9.98
C PRO A 3 2.82 -20.55 9.61
N PRO A 4 1.70 -21.04 9.03
CA PRO A 4 0.51 -20.24 8.75
C PRO A 4 -0.23 -19.89 10.06
N GLN A 5 0.16 -18.79 10.68
CA GLN A 5 -0.41 -18.32 11.94
C GLN A 5 -0.21 -16.80 12.12
N TYR A 6 -0.95 -16.20 13.04
CA TYR A 6 -0.63 -14.92 13.66
C TYR A 6 -0.46 -15.07 15.17
N VAL A 7 0.23 -14.11 15.79
CA VAL A 7 0.51 -14.08 17.23
C VAL A 7 0.14 -12.72 17.79
N ILE A 8 -0.67 -12.70 18.84
CA ILE A 8 -0.92 -11.52 19.68
C ILE A 8 0.09 -11.57 20.82
N MET A 9 0.79 -10.46 21.04
CA MET A 9 1.81 -10.31 22.06
C MET A 9 1.48 -9.14 22.96
N ASP A 10 2.01 -9.17 24.17
CA ASP A 10 2.03 -8.00 25.04
C ASP A 10 2.84 -6.87 24.38
N GLY A 11 2.29 -5.65 24.42
CA GLY A 11 2.83 -4.51 23.68
C GLY A 11 4.18 -4.00 24.20
N ASP A 12 4.44 -4.16 25.50
CA ASP A 12 5.64 -3.62 26.16
C ASP A 12 6.76 -4.66 26.24
N THR A 13 6.40 -5.94 26.37
CA THR A 13 7.36 -7.02 26.66
C THR A 13 7.56 -8.00 25.52
N LEU A 14 6.68 -7.98 24.51
CA LEU A 14 6.60 -8.99 23.45
C LEU A 14 6.32 -10.41 23.97
N GLU A 15 5.82 -10.55 25.20
CA GLU A 15 5.37 -11.84 25.72
C GLU A 15 4.25 -12.38 24.83
N PRO A 16 4.35 -13.63 24.32
CA PRO A 16 3.30 -14.20 23.47
C PRO A 16 2.05 -14.54 24.29
N LEU A 17 0.93 -13.88 23.98
CA LEU A 17 -0.34 -14.06 24.69
C LEU A 17 -1.26 -15.07 23.98
N LYS A 18 -1.34 -15.00 22.65
CA LYS A 18 -2.21 -15.89 21.85
C LYS A 18 -1.57 -16.23 20.52
N ILE A 19 -1.65 -17.49 20.13
CA ILE A 19 -1.22 -17.98 18.82
C ILE A 19 -2.43 -18.60 18.13
N VAL A 20 -2.72 -18.16 16.91
CA VAL A 20 -3.88 -18.64 16.14
C VAL A 20 -3.44 -19.10 14.75
N SER A 21 -3.76 -20.35 14.42
CA SER A 21 -3.53 -20.91 13.09
C SER A 21 -4.46 -20.28 12.06
N THR A 22 -3.95 -20.03 10.85
CA THR A 22 -4.76 -19.53 9.73
C THR A 22 -5.21 -20.63 8.77
N ARG A 23 -4.75 -21.88 8.93
CA ARG A 23 -5.23 -23.04 8.14
C ARG A 23 -6.75 -23.12 8.14
N GLY A 24 -7.35 -23.29 6.97
CA GLY A 24 -8.81 -23.21 6.84
C GLY A 24 -9.29 -23.48 5.42
N MET A 25 -10.51 -23.07 5.14
CA MET A 25 -11.18 -23.29 3.86
C MET A 25 -11.01 -22.08 2.95
N THR A 26 -10.93 -22.28 1.63
CA THR A 26 -10.95 -21.18 0.68
C THR A 26 -12.34 -20.56 0.58
N VAL A 27 -12.40 -19.23 0.41
CA VAL A 27 -13.66 -18.48 0.35
C VAL A 27 -14.56 -18.89 -0.82
N ASP A 28 -13.96 -19.33 -1.93
CA ASP A 28 -14.63 -19.66 -3.19
C ASP A 28 -15.16 -21.10 -3.22
N THR A 29 -14.25 -22.08 -3.19
CA THR A 29 -14.55 -23.50 -3.37
C THR A 29 -14.83 -24.22 -2.06
N GLN A 30 -14.58 -23.57 -0.92
CA GLN A 30 -14.66 -24.21 0.40
C GLN A 30 -13.77 -25.46 0.46
N GLU A 31 -12.59 -25.41 -0.16
CA GLU A 31 -11.59 -26.47 -0.11
C GLU A 31 -10.55 -26.17 0.97
N TYR A 32 -10.09 -27.22 1.66
CA TYR A 32 -9.09 -27.06 2.71
C TYR A 32 -7.74 -26.61 2.11
N HIS A 33 -7.18 -25.52 2.63
CA HIS A 33 -5.88 -25.01 2.27
C HIS A 33 -4.88 -25.16 3.44
N PRO A 34 -3.76 -25.90 3.26
CA PRO A 34 -2.83 -26.20 4.36
C PRO A 34 -1.83 -25.08 4.67
N GLU A 35 -1.66 -24.12 3.75
CA GLU A 35 -0.68 -23.01 3.87
C GLU A 35 -1.27 -21.62 3.54
N PRO A 36 -2.28 -21.13 4.27
CA PRO A 36 -2.82 -19.79 4.06
C PRO A 36 -2.02 -18.75 4.85
N ARG A 37 -1.16 -18.01 4.16
CA ARG A 37 -0.23 -17.03 4.72
C ARG A 37 -0.95 -15.77 5.17
N VAL A 38 -0.52 -15.22 6.30
CA VAL A 38 -0.87 -13.84 6.68
C VAL A 38 -0.10 -12.88 5.77
N ALA A 39 -0.81 -11.92 5.17
CA ALA A 39 -0.21 -10.97 4.21
C ALA A 39 -0.03 -9.56 4.80
N ALA A 40 -1.12 -8.96 5.28
CA ALA A 40 -1.12 -7.64 5.91
C ALA A 40 -1.92 -7.69 7.21
N ILE A 41 -1.48 -6.88 8.18
CA ILE A 41 -2.17 -6.65 9.45
C ILE A 41 -2.27 -5.14 9.63
N VAL A 42 -3.48 -4.63 9.87
CA VAL A 42 -3.70 -3.24 10.28
C VAL A 42 -4.50 -3.20 11.59
N ALA A 43 -4.40 -2.10 12.33
CA ALA A 43 -5.21 -1.90 13.54
C ALA A 43 -6.45 -1.07 13.18
N SER A 44 -7.61 -1.51 13.64
CA SER A 44 -8.86 -0.77 13.52
C SER A 44 -8.79 0.54 14.31
N HIS A 45 -9.44 1.57 13.78
CA HIS A 45 -9.68 2.83 14.47
C HIS A 45 -11.10 2.94 15.04
N GLU A 46 -11.97 1.96 14.74
CA GLU A 46 -13.38 1.93 15.12
C GLU A 46 -13.63 1.00 16.32
N HIS A 47 -12.79 -0.03 16.48
CA HIS A 47 -12.91 -1.08 17.51
C HIS A 47 -11.52 -1.53 17.97
N PRO A 48 -11.41 -2.22 19.12
CA PRO A 48 -10.19 -2.89 19.54
C PRO A 48 -9.91 -4.16 18.70
N ASP A 49 -9.85 -4.01 17.37
CA ASP A 49 -9.64 -5.10 16.42
C ASP A 49 -8.29 -4.97 15.71
N PHE A 50 -7.60 -6.10 15.53
CA PHE A 50 -6.66 -6.26 14.42
C PHE A 50 -7.41 -6.74 13.18
N ILE A 51 -7.10 -6.18 12.01
CA ILE A 51 -7.62 -6.64 10.71
C ILE A 51 -6.51 -7.37 9.97
N ILE A 52 -6.72 -8.65 9.69
CA ILE A 52 -5.70 -9.57 9.21
C ILE A 52 -6.12 -10.17 7.87
N ASN A 53 -5.32 -9.94 6.83
CA ASN A 53 -5.48 -10.59 5.54
C ASN A 53 -4.90 -12.01 5.54
N VAL A 54 -5.71 -12.99 5.20
CA VAL A 54 -5.30 -14.39 5.01
C VAL A 54 -5.33 -14.71 3.51
N LYS A 55 -4.13 -14.77 2.91
CA LYS A 55 -3.91 -14.67 1.46
C LYS A 55 -4.61 -15.76 0.65
N GLU A 56 -4.21 -17.02 0.81
CA GLU A 56 -4.63 -18.08 -0.13
C GLU A 56 -6.11 -18.45 0.02
N THR A 57 -6.64 -18.36 1.24
CA THR A 57 -8.05 -18.62 1.51
C THR A 57 -8.93 -17.44 1.15
N GLY A 58 -8.41 -16.21 1.16
CA GLY A 58 -9.17 -15.02 0.80
C GLY A 58 -10.11 -14.51 1.89
N HIS A 59 -9.70 -14.69 3.15
CA HIS A 59 -10.43 -14.26 4.33
C HIS A 59 -9.76 -13.04 4.97
N ILE A 60 -10.58 -12.11 5.47
CA ILE A 60 -10.17 -10.95 6.27
C ILE A 60 -10.71 -11.17 7.68
N LEU A 61 -9.81 -11.31 8.66
CA LEU A 61 -10.18 -11.56 10.04
C LEU A 61 -10.15 -10.24 10.82
N LEU A 62 -11.25 -9.88 11.49
CA LEU A 62 -11.27 -8.83 12.51
C LEU A 62 -11.18 -9.52 13.86
N VAL A 63 -10.02 -9.40 14.50
CA VAL A 63 -9.65 -10.09 15.74
C VAL A 63 -9.75 -9.10 16.89
N ASP A 64 -10.80 -9.22 17.69
CA ASP A 64 -11.06 -8.35 18.85
C ASP A 64 -10.12 -8.74 20.00
N TYR A 65 -9.23 -7.82 20.37
CA TYR A 65 -8.23 -8.04 21.41
C TYR A 65 -8.68 -7.54 22.80
N SER A 66 -9.94 -7.14 22.98
CA SER A 66 -10.46 -6.69 24.29
C SER A 66 -10.53 -7.80 25.33
N ASN A 67 -10.68 -9.06 24.89
CA ASN A 67 -10.57 -10.25 25.73
C ASN A 67 -9.81 -11.35 24.96
N ILE A 68 -8.52 -11.49 25.27
CA ILE A 68 -7.62 -12.43 24.58
C ILE A 68 -7.89 -13.89 25.00
N ASP A 69 -8.46 -14.10 26.19
CA ASP A 69 -8.81 -15.44 26.68
C ASP A 69 -10.01 -15.99 25.89
N ASP A 70 -11.07 -15.20 25.77
CA ASP A 70 -12.28 -15.50 24.98
C ASP A 70 -12.29 -14.73 23.65
N LEU A 71 -11.30 -15.00 22.81
CA LEU A 71 -11.03 -14.27 21.57
C LEU A 71 -12.23 -14.30 20.60
N ALA A 72 -12.83 -13.13 20.34
CA ALA A 72 -13.83 -12.96 19.30
C ALA A 72 -13.16 -12.65 17.96
N VAL A 73 -13.59 -13.35 16.91
CA VAL A 73 -13.10 -13.14 15.54
C VAL A 73 -14.28 -13.05 14.60
N THR A 74 -14.39 -11.94 13.87
CA THR A 74 -15.26 -11.85 12.69
C THR A 74 -14.47 -12.30 11.48
N ASP A 75 -14.91 -13.39 10.86
CA ASP A 75 -14.31 -13.91 9.63
C ASP A 75 -15.09 -13.43 8.40
N ILE A 76 -14.47 -12.58 7.60
CA ILE A 76 -15.05 -12.00 6.38
C ILE A 76 -14.46 -12.69 5.16
N GLY A 77 -15.30 -13.41 4.42
CA GLY A 77 -14.95 -13.87 3.07
C GLY A 77 -14.83 -12.69 2.10
N ALA A 78 -13.70 -12.58 1.40
CA ALA A 78 -13.45 -11.53 0.42
C ALA A 78 -13.12 -12.12 -0.96
N ALA A 79 -11.84 -12.20 -1.32
CA ALA A 79 -11.36 -12.78 -2.56
C ALA A 79 -9.99 -13.43 -2.32
N ARG A 80 -9.65 -14.48 -3.06
CA ARG A 80 -8.36 -15.15 -2.89
C ARG A 80 -7.20 -14.23 -3.25
N PHE A 81 -6.04 -14.55 -2.70
CA PHE A 81 -4.77 -13.85 -2.91
C PHE A 81 -4.74 -12.42 -2.36
N LEU A 82 -5.46 -12.17 -1.25
CA LEU A 82 -5.30 -10.94 -0.46
C LEU A 82 -3.82 -10.66 -0.20
N HIS A 83 -3.45 -9.39 -0.23
CA HIS A 83 -2.08 -8.95 -0.07
C HIS A 83 -2.05 -7.76 0.88
N ASP A 84 -1.70 -6.59 0.36
CA ASP A 84 -1.55 -5.32 1.04
C ASP A 84 -2.80 -4.45 0.89
N GLY A 85 -2.84 -3.38 1.67
CA GLY A 85 -4.00 -2.50 1.76
C GLY A 85 -3.78 -1.43 2.82
N GLY A 86 -4.69 -0.47 2.85
CA GLY A 86 -4.66 0.60 3.84
C GLY A 86 -6.03 1.18 4.07
N TRP A 87 -6.06 2.13 4.98
CA TRP A 87 -7.28 2.84 5.33
C TRP A 87 -7.63 3.89 4.28
N ASP A 88 -8.93 4.07 4.05
CA ASP A 88 -9.43 5.31 3.50
C ASP A 88 -9.07 6.49 4.43
N ARG A 89 -9.25 7.73 3.96
CA ARG A 89 -8.88 8.91 4.75
C ARG A 89 -9.62 9.05 6.09
N SER A 90 -10.84 8.52 6.20
CA SER A 90 -11.64 8.56 7.44
C SER A 90 -11.18 7.52 8.46
N LYS A 91 -10.35 6.55 8.03
CA LYS A 91 -9.89 5.42 8.83
C LYS A 91 -11.00 4.45 9.25
N ARG A 92 -12.08 4.41 8.49
CA ARG A 92 -13.20 3.49 8.71
C ARG A 92 -13.17 2.31 7.77
N TYR A 93 -12.79 2.52 6.51
CA TYR A 93 -12.85 1.52 5.46
C TYR A 93 -11.45 0.99 5.14
N PHE A 94 -11.26 -0.31 5.34
CA PHE A 94 -10.03 -0.98 4.96
C PHE A 94 -10.11 -1.40 3.49
N MET A 95 -9.20 -0.86 2.69
CA MET A 95 -9.09 -1.02 1.24
C MET A 95 -7.92 -1.95 0.96
N THR A 96 -8.18 -3.16 0.45
CA THR A 96 -7.11 -4.15 0.26
C THR A 96 -7.16 -4.88 -1.07
N ALA A 97 -5.97 -5.10 -1.64
CA ALA A 97 -5.78 -5.78 -2.90
C ALA A 97 -5.85 -7.31 -2.76
N ALA A 98 -6.72 -7.93 -3.56
CA ALA A 98 -6.67 -9.35 -3.91
C ALA A 98 -5.94 -9.46 -5.26
N ASN A 99 -4.61 -9.39 -5.22
CA ASN A 99 -3.81 -8.99 -6.38
C ASN A 99 -3.88 -9.97 -7.57
N GLN A 100 -3.89 -11.28 -7.32
CA GLN A 100 -4.04 -12.28 -8.40
C GLN A 100 -5.51 -12.52 -8.79
N SER A 101 -6.45 -11.81 -8.17
CA SER A 101 -7.87 -11.81 -8.52
C SER A 101 -8.33 -10.48 -9.11
N ASP A 102 -7.42 -9.55 -9.35
CA ASP A 102 -7.68 -8.23 -9.97
C ASP A 102 -8.82 -7.46 -9.27
N LYS A 103 -8.87 -7.54 -7.93
CA LYS A 103 -9.92 -6.94 -7.09
C LYS A 103 -9.37 -6.12 -5.94
N ILE A 104 -10.14 -5.11 -5.54
CA ILE A 104 -10.00 -4.42 -4.26
C ILE A 104 -11.19 -4.76 -3.37
N ALA A 105 -10.92 -5.36 -2.21
CA ALA A 105 -11.92 -5.60 -1.18
C ALA A 105 -12.03 -4.39 -0.27
N VAL A 106 -13.27 -4.04 0.09
CA VAL A 106 -13.60 -2.91 0.95
C VAL A 106 -14.31 -3.43 2.18
N VAL A 107 -13.70 -3.27 3.35
CA VAL A 107 -14.26 -3.67 4.64
C VAL A 107 -14.63 -2.44 5.44
N ASP A 108 -15.90 -2.30 5.82
CA ASP A 108 -16.34 -1.34 6.82
C ASP A 108 -15.96 -1.89 8.20
N SER A 109 -14.91 -1.32 8.80
CA SER A 109 -14.42 -1.80 10.10
C SER A 109 -15.39 -1.49 11.23
N ARG A 110 -16.20 -0.43 11.13
CA ARG A 110 -17.23 -0.10 12.14
C ARG A 110 -18.33 -1.15 12.17
N GLU A 111 -18.81 -1.53 11.00
CA GLU A 111 -19.88 -2.51 10.85
C GLU A 111 -19.37 -3.96 10.74
N ARG A 112 -18.04 -4.15 10.77
CA ARG A 112 -17.34 -5.44 10.65
C ARG A 112 -17.82 -6.28 9.46
N LYS A 113 -17.97 -5.67 8.29
CA LYS A 113 -18.51 -6.33 7.09
C LYS A 113 -17.83 -5.90 5.80
N LEU A 114 -17.83 -6.80 4.81
CA LEU A 114 -17.48 -6.47 3.42
C LEU A 114 -18.58 -5.57 2.83
N VAL A 115 -18.20 -4.43 2.28
CA VAL A 115 -19.14 -3.51 1.62
C VAL A 115 -19.01 -3.49 0.10
N ALA A 116 -17.85 -3.87 -0.44
CA ALA A 116 -17.65 -4.00 -1.88
C ALA A 116 -16.46 -4.90 -2.24
N LEU A 117 -16.53 -5.48 -3.44
CA LEU A 117 -15.41 -6.07 -4.18
C LEU A 117 -15.34 -5.36 -5.53
N VAL A 118 -14.38 -4.46 -5.68
CA VAL A 118 -14.24 -3.60 -6.86
C VAL A 118 -13.26 -4.24 -7.84
N ASP A 119 -13.67 -4.42 -9.09
CA ASP A 119 -12.76 -4.87 -10.15
C ASP A 119 -11.78 -3.76 -10.55
N VAL A 120 -10.51 -4.13 -10.72
CA VAL A 120 -9.45 -3.26 -11.24
C VAL A 120 -8.74 -3.97 -12.40
N THR A 121 -7.99 -3.23 -13.21
CA THR A 121 -7.53 -3.75 -14.51
C THR A 121 -6.62 -4.98 -14.39
N LYS A 122 -5.55 -4.92 -13.58
CA LYS A 122 -4.63 -6.04 -13.38
C LYS A 122 -3.66 -5.83 -12.22
N THR A 123 -3.54 -6.82 -11.34
CA THR A 123 -2.51 -6.95 -10.30
C THR A 123 -2.24 -5.63 -9.54
N PRO A 124 -3.24 -5.10 -8.82
CA PRO A 124 -3.04 -3.93 -7.98
C PRO A 124 -1.97 -4.21 -6.91
N HIS A 125 -1.12 -3.21 -6.66
CA HIS A 125 -0.09 -3.27 -5.61
C HIS A 125 0.01 -1.90 -4.90
N PRO A 126 -0.89 -1.61 -3.94
CA PRO A 126 -0.98 -0.30 -3.32
C PRO A 126 0.10 0.03 -2.28
N GLY A 127 0.72 -0.97 -1.66
CA GLY A 127 1.22 -0.81 -0.30
C GLY A 127 0.06 -0.48 0.65
N ARG A 128 0.10 0.71 1.27
CA ARG A 128 -1.06 1.27 2.01
C ARG A 128 -2.02 2.07 1.11
N GLY A 129 -1.63 2.31 -0.14
CA GLY A 129 -2.27 3.24 -1.05
C GLY A 129 -2.02 4.71 -0.67
N ALA A 130 -2.65 5.60 -1.43
CA ALA A 130 -2.66 7.03 -1.18
C ALA A 130 -4.10 7.54 -1.11
N ASN A 131 -4.38 8.43 -0.17
CA ASN A 131 -5.66 9.10 -0.06
C ASN A 131 -5.50 10.56 -0.48
N ILE A 132 -6.39 11.06 -1.34
CA ILE A 132 -6.43 12.46 -1.75
C ILE A 132 -7.88 12.96 -1.82
N GLU A 133 -8.05 14.27 -1.93
CA GLU A 133 -9.28 14.89 -2.40
C GLU A 133 -9.16 15.06 -3.92
N ASP A 134 -9.86 14.23 -4.71
CA ASP A 134 -9.93 14.40 -6.16
C ASP A 134 -10.84 15.59 -6.47
N PRO A 135 -10.42 16.57 -7.31
CA PRO A 135 -11.20 17.77 -7.60
C PRO A 135 -12.60 17.51 -8.20
N GLU A 136 -12.79 16.35 -8.85
CA GLU A 136 -14.04 15.99 -9.53
C GLU A 136 -14.85 14.97 -8.72
N TYR A 137 -14.16 13.98 -8.11
CA TYR A 137 -14.82 12.82 -7.50
C TYR A 137 -14.87 12.84 -5.96
N GLY A 138 -14.24 13.83 -5.33
CA GLY A 138 -14.16 13.95 -3.87
C GLY A 138 -13.13 12.99 -3.26
N PRO A 139 -13.35 12.45 -2.04
CA PRO A 139 -12.41 11.55 -1.39
C PRO A 139 -12.17 10.23 -2.14
N VAL A 140 -10.92 9.99 -2.52
CA VAL A 140 -10.51 8.77 -3.22
C VAL A 140 -9.30 8.09 -2.56
N TRP A 141 -9.25 6.78 -2.70
CA TRP A 141 -8.08 5.94 -2.38
C TRP A 141 -7.47 5.39 -3.66
N ILE A 142 -6.15 5.40 -3.74
CA ILE A 142 -5.39 5.18 -4.97
C ILE A 142 -4.48 3.97 -4.83
N THR A 143 -4.41 3.17 -5.89
CA THR A 143 -3.45 2.08 -6.08
C THR A 143 -2.78 2.18 -7.45
N SER A 144 -1.50 1.85 -7.53
CA SER A 144 -0.85 1.50 -8.79
C SER A 144 -0.94 0.00 -9.05
N ALA A 145 -0.38 -0.44 -10.19
CA ALA A 145 -0.37 -1.83 -10.61
C ALA A 145 1.05 -2.35 -10.85
N LEU A 146 1.27 -3.62 -10.53
CA LEU A 146 2.51 -4.31 -10.87
C LEU A 146 2.54 -4.71 -12.35
N GLY A 147 1.39 -5.14 -12.88
CA GLY A 147 1.29 -5.79 -14.20
C GLY A 147 1.09 -4.86 -15.39
N ASN A 148 0.88 -3.56 -15.17
CA ASN A 148 0.66 -2.54 -16.21
C ASN A 148 0.96 -1.14 -15.63
N ALA A 149 0.79 -0.10 -16.45
CA ALA A 149 1.07 1.28 -16.05
C ALA A 149 -0.08 1.96 -15.29
N ASN A 150 -1.23 1.31 -15.10
CA ASN A 150 -2.42 1.98 -14.60
C ASN A 150 -2.26 2.40 -13.13
N VAL A 151 -2.78 3.59 -12.84
CA VAL A 151 -3.00 4.09 -11.49
C VAL A 151 -4.51 4.31 -11.33
N SER A 152 -5.15 3.55 -10.45
CA SER A 152 -6.60 3.50 -10.28
C SER A 152 -7.04 4.24 -9.01
N PHE A 153 -8.08 5.04 -9.15
CA PHE A 153 -8.65 5.90 -8.10
C PHE A 153 -10.04 5.36 -7.77
N LEU A 154 -10.26 5.02 -6.51
CA LEU A 154 -11.51 4.46 -6.03
C LEU A 154 -12.21 5.47 -5.11
N GLY A 155 -13.48 5.76 -5.35
CA GLY A 155 -14.28 6.63 -4.47
C GLY A 155 -14.50 5.99 -3.09
N THR A 156 -14.34 6.78 -2.03
CA THR A 156 -14.35 6.27 -0.63
C THR A 156 -15.36 6.94 0.30
N ASP A 157 -16.19 7.84 -0.22
CA ASP A 157 -17.15 8.61 0.58
C ASP A 157 -18.61 8.24 0.24
N PRO A 158 -19.17 7.20 0.89
CA PRO A 158 -20.56 6.78 0.66
C PRO A 158 -21.61 7.77 1.19
N GLU A 159 -21.24 8.74 2.03
CA GLU A 159 -22.18 9.72 2.59
C GLU A 159 -22.26 10.99 1.73
N GLY A 160 -21.12 11.58 1.40
CA GLY A 160 -21.05 12.80 0.59
C GLY A 160 -21.04 12.56 -0.91
N HIS A 161 -20.52 11.41 -1.37
CA HIS A 161 -20.37 11.07 -2.79
C HIS A 161 -20.90 9.65 -3.10
N PRO A 162 -22.17 9.34 -2.77
CA PRO A 162 -22.73 7.98 -2.85
C PRO A 162 -22.68 7.38 -4.26
N ASP A 163 -22.80 8.20 -5.31
CA ASP A 163 -22.74 7.74 -6.69
C ASP A 163 -21.35 7.27 -7.11
N ASN A 164 -20.30 7.70 -6.41
CA ASN A 164 -18.89 7.39 -6.68
C ASN A 164 -18.32 6.34 -5.73
N ALA A 165 -18.92 6.17 -4.55
CA ALA A 165 -18.41 5.27 -3.52
C ALA A 165 -18.27 3.83 -4.02
N TRP A 166 -17.10 3.25 -3.75
CA TRP A 166 -16.74 1.86 -4.09
C TRP A 166 -16.71 1.58 -5.59
N LYS A 167 -16.45 2.61 -6.41
CA LYS A 167 -16.23 2.48 -7.85
C LYS A 167 -14.85 3.00 -8.21
N THR A 168 -14.25 2.40 -9.23
CA THR A 168 -13.10 3.00 -9.92
C THR A 168 -13.61 4.20 -10.72
N VAL A 169 -13.30 5.41 -10.24
CA VAL A 169 -13.79 6.67 -10.81
C VAL A 169 -12.82 7.29 -11.81
N ARG A 170 -11.52 7.01 -11.65
CA ARG A 170 -10.47 7.50 -12.55
C ARG A 170 -9.39 6.44 -12.72
N VAL A 171 -8.84 6.37 -13.93
CA VAL A 171 -7.62 5.61 -14.23
C VAL A 171 -6.71 6.53 -15.04
N ILE A 172 -5.46 6.68 -14.59
CA ILE A 172 -4.42 7.44 -15.30
C ILE A 172 -3.21 6.53 -15.58
N ASP A 173 -2.38 6.93 -16.53
CA ASP A 173 -1.15 6.21 -16.89
C ASP A 173 0.02 6.67 -16.01
N GLY A 174 0.70 5.71 -15.40
CA GLY A 174 2.03 5.80 -14.77
C GLY A 174 3.17 5.68 -15.78
N MET A 175 4.41 5.72 -15.28
CA MET A 175 5.60 5.58 -16.14
C MET A 175 5.66 4.23 -16.89
N GLY A 176 5.07 3.19 -16.31
CA GLY A 176 5.09 1.83 -16.83
C GLY A 176 4.68 0.81 -15.79
N GLY A 177 4.72 -0.47 -16.14
CA GLY A 177 4.54 -1.57 -15.17
C GLY A 177 5.66 -1.66 -14.14
N GLY A 178 5.45 -2.46 -13.11
CA GLY A 178 6.44 -2.68 -12.05
C GLY A 178 6.36 -1.68 -10.89
N SER A 179 5.25 -0.96 -10.76
CA SER A 179 4.99 -0.11 -9.59
C SER A 179 4.74 -0.95 -8.34
N LEU A 180 5.23 -0.48 -7.20
CA LEU A 180 5.02 -1.09 -5.90
C LEU A 180 4.32 -0.15 -4.92
N PHE A 181 4.51 1.16 -5.05
CA PHE A 181 3.98 2.13 -4.11
C PHE A 181 3.46 3.39 -4.81
N VAL A 182 2.32 3.87 -4.29
CA VAL A 182 1.82 5.22 -4.49
C VAL A 182 1.85 5.97 -3.16
N ARG A 183 2.09 7.29 -3.20
CA ARG A 183 2.12 8.11 -1.99
C ARG A 183 1.59 9.51 -2.22
N SER A 184 0.87 10.02 -1.23
CA SER A 184 0.55 11.43 -1.07
C SER A 184 0.49 11.76 0.43
N HIS A 185 0.28 13.02 0.77
CA HIS A 185 0.18 13.52 2.14
C HIS A 185 -0.87 14.64 2.22
N PRO A 186 -1.64 14.79 3.32
CA PRO A 186 -2.65 15.86 3.44
C PRO A 186 -2.14 17.30 3.25
N ASN A 187 -0.84 17.53 3.44
CA ASN A 187 -0.19 18.83 3.24
C ASN A 187 0.49 18.98 1.87
N SER A 188 0.35 17.99 1.00
CA SER A 188 0.96 17.97 -0.32
C SER A 188 -0.09 18.10 -1.42
N ALA A 189 0.29 18.75 -2.52
CA ALA A 189 -0.46 18.74 -3.78
C ALA A 189 0.03 17.65 -4.75
N ASN A 190 0.92 16.76 -4.30
CA ASN A 190 1.58 15.78 -5.15
C ASN A 190 1.05 14.36 -4.90
N LEU A 191 0.92 13.62 -6.01
CA LEU A 191 0.81 12.16 -6.00
C LEU A 191 2.09 11.58 -6.60
N TRP A 192 2.78 10.73 -5.84
CA TRP A 192 4.03 10.09 -6.22
C TRP A 192 3.79 8.63 -6.57
N VAL A 193 4.34 8.17 -7.70
CA VAL A 193 4.18 6.79 -8.19
C VAL A 193 5.53 6.24 -8.62
N ASP A 194 5.96 5.14 -8.01
CA ASP A 194 7.21 4.46 -8.34
C ASP A 194 7.04 3.37 -9.40
N ALA A 195 8.15 2.90 -9.97
CA ALA A 195 8.18 1.76 -10.89
C ALA A 195 9.46 0.92 -10.72
N PRO A 196 9.83 0.53 -9.49
CA PRO A 196 11.13 -0.08 -9.19
C PRO A 196 11.33 -1.40 -9.93
N LEU A 197 10.29 -2.14 -10.27
CA LEU A 197 10.41 -3.45 -10.95
C LEU A 197 10.31 -3.35 -12.48
N ASN A 198 10.25 -2.14 -13.02
CA ASN A 198 10.32 -1.95 -14.46
C ASN A 198 11.69 -2.43 -14.99
N PRO A 199 11.74 -3.10 -16.15
CA PRO A 199 13.00 -3.53 -16.76
C PRO A 199 13.79 -2.37 -17.39
N ASP A 200 13.14 -1.26 -17.75
CA ASP A 200 13.80 -0.06 -18.25
C ASP A 200 14.45 0.71 -17.09
N GLU A 201 15.75 0.95 -17.19
CA GLU A 201 16.50 1.70 -16.19
C GLU A 201 16.03 3.15 -16.09
N SER A 202 15.64 3.78 -17.19
CA SER A 202 15.14 5.18 -17.17
C SER A 202 13.86 5.32 -16.34
N ILE A 203 13.04 4.26 -16.29
CA ILE A 203 11.80 4.20 -15.51
C ILE A 203 12.09 3.78 -14.07
N SER A 204 12.81 2.66 -13.88
CA SER A 204 13.08 2.13 -12.54
C SER A 204 14.03 2.99 -11.70
N GLN A 205 14.79 3.90 -12.33
CA GLN A 205 15.66 4.90 -11.69
C GLN A 205 14.96 6.26 -11.47
N SER A 206 13.66 6.37 -11.74
CA SER A 206 12.90 7.62 -11.67
C SER A 206 11.64 7.50 -10.80
N ILE A 207 10.97 8.64 -10.58
CA ILE A 207 9.63 8.72 -9.96
C ILE A 207 8.71 9.57 -10.82
N ALA A 208 7.45 9.15 -10.98
CA ALA A 208 6.39 10.01 -11.52
C ALA A 208 5.77 10.85 -10.40
N VAL A 209 5.54 12.12 -10.68
CA VAL A 209 4.79 13.02 -9.80
C VAL A 209 3.72 13.78 -10.56
N TYR A 210 2.49 13.66 -10.08
CA TYR A 210 1.32 14.35 -10.59
C TYR A 210 0.98 15.54 -9.69
N ASP A 211 0.43 16.60 -10.29
CA ASP A 211 -0.32 17.61 -9.53
C ASP A 211 -1.75 17.09 -9.31
N ILE A 212 -2.16 16.96 -8.05
CA ILE A 212 -3.51 16.50 -7.69
C ILE A 212 -4.58 17.45 -8.23
N ASN A 213 -4.26 18.74 -8.39
CA ASN A 213 -5.19 19.74 -8.88
C ASN A 213 -5.31 19.77 -10.41
N ASP A 214 -4.43 19.07 -11.13
CA ASP A 214 -4.43 19.00 -12.59
C ASP A 214 -3.88 17.63 -13.06
N LEU A 215 -4.65 16.58 -12.78
CA LEU A 215 -4.28 15.21 -13.17
C LEU A 215 -4.27 15.01 -14.70
N GLU A 216 -4.97 15.86 -15.46
CA GLU A 216 -5.03 15.80 -16.92
C GLU A 216 -3.72 16.27 -17.58
N ALA A 217 -2.96 17.15 -16.92
CA ALA A 217 -1.62 17.54 -17.37
C ALA A 217 -0.62 16.36 -17.39
N GLY A 218 -0.95 15.24 -16.74
CA GLY A 218 -0.09 14.07 -16.60
C GLY A 218 0.99 14.25 -15.53
N PHE A 219 1.97 13.34 -15.52
CA PHE A 219 3.08 13.39 -14.58
C PHE A 219 4.31 14.08 -15.14
N VAL A 220 5.11 14.65 -14.26
CA VAL A 220 6.53 14.92 -14.54
C VAL A 220 7.38 13.81 -13.95
N THR A 221 8.52 13.54 -14.59
CA THR A 221 9.46 12.51 -14.13
C THR A 221 10.63 13.17 -13.41
N LEU A 222 10.95 12.73 -12.19
CA LEU A 222 12.15 13.18 -11.47
C LEU A 222 13.23 12.08 -11.47
N PRO A 223 14.49 12.43 -11.79
CA PRO A 223 15.57 11.46 -11.96
C PRO A 223 16.25 11.12 -10.62
N ILE A 224 15.51 10.51 -9.70
CA ILE A 224 15.97 10.23 -8.33
C ILE A 224 17.28 9.43 -8.31
N GLY A 225 17.42 8.42 -9.18
CA GLY A 225 18.63 7.61 -9.29
C GLY A 225 19.85 8.40 -9.76
N ALA A 226 19.65 9.42 -10.61
CA ALA A 226 20.72 10.32 -11.03
C ALA A 226 21.09 11.30 -9.92
N TRP A 227 20.11 11.86 -9.21
CA TRP A 227 20.35 12.73 -8.05
C TRP A 227 21.12 12.05 -6.93
N ALA A 228 20.97 10.72 -6.80
CA ALA A 228 21.72 9.93 -5.83
C ALA A 228 23.23 9.89 -6.11
N ASP A 229 23.66 10.15 -7.34
CA ASP A 229 25.07 10.16 -7.76
C ASP A 229 25.83 8.91 -7.30
N LEU A 230 25.29 7.73 -7.64
CA LEU A 230 25.87 6.43 -7.28
C LEU A 230 26.59 5.82 -8.48
N GLY A 231 27.55 4.93 -8.21
CA GLY A 231 28.30 4.20 -9.23
C GLY A 231 27.49 3.19 -10.06
N GLU A 232 28.21 2.27 -10.69
CA GLU A 232 27.62 1.21 -11.50
C GLU A 232 26.71 0.29 -10.67
N GLY A 233 25.68 -0.25 -11.34
CA GLY A 233 24.74 -1.19 -10.73
C GLY A 233 23.28 -0.77 -10.84
N PRO A 234 22.36 -1.71 -10.55
CA PRO A 234 20.94 -1.43 -10.46
C PRO A 234 20.68 -0.37 -9.37
N LYS A 235 19.78 0.57 -9.67
CA LYS A 235 19.35 1.64 -8.76
C LYS A 235 17.82 1.73 -8.77
N ARG A 236 17.14 0.86 -8.04
CA ARG A 236 15.67 0.82 -8.10
C ARG A 236 15.07 1.82 -7.11
N ILE A 237 14.29 2.78 -7.60
CA ILE A 237 13.67 3.81 -6.78
C ILE A 237 12.38 3.25 -6.19
N VAL A 238 12.34 3.14 -4.87
CA VAL A 238 11.24 2.45 -4.20
C VAL A 238 10.72 3.21 -2.99
N GLN A 239 9.39 3.19 -2.86
CA GLN A 239 8.61 3.61 -1.72
C GLN A 239 8.85 5.07 -1.33
N PRO A 240 8.11 6.03 -1.92
CA PRO A 240 8.06 7.38 -1.38
C PRO A 240 7.51 7.35 0.05
N GLU A 241 8.21 7.99 0.99
CA GLU A 241 7.72 8.17 2.35
C GLU A 241 7.92 9.63 2.80
N TYR A 242 6.86 10.25 3.31
CA TYR A 242 6.92 11.62 3.79
C TYR A 242 7.53 11.71 5.18
N ASN A 243 8.14 12.85 5.49
CA ASN A 243 8.40 13.24 6.87
C ASN A 243 7.09 13.64 7.59
N LYS A 244 7.18 13.90 8.90
CA LYS A 244 6.02 14.28 9.73
C LYS A 244 5.31 15.56 9.28
N ALA A 245 6.06 16.53 8.75
CA ALA A 245 5.49 17.81 8.31
C ALA A 245 4.76 17.68 6.96
N GLY A 246 5.10 16.66 6.17
CA GLY A 246 4.57 16.48 4.83
C GLY A 246 5.18 17.42 3.80
N ASP A 247 6.33 18.02 4.07
CA ASP A 247 7.03 18.96 3.20
C ASP A 247 8.29 18.35 2.54
N GLU A 248 8.65 17.14 2.92
CA GLU A 248 9.72 16.34 2.32
C GLU A 248 9.22 14.93 2.03
N VAL A 249 9.64 14.40 0.88
CA VAL A 249 9.42 13.00 0.50
C VAL A 249 10.76 12.31 0.24
N TRP A 250 10.88 11.10 0.80
CA TRP A 250 12.11 10.34 0.88
C TRP A 250 11.99 9.09 0.01
N PHE A 251 13.02 8.82 -0.79
CA PHE A 251 13.06 7.67 -1.70
C PHE A 251 14.28 6.81 -1.39
N SER A 252 14.09 5.49 -1.34
CA SER A 252 15.22 4.58 -1.30
C SER A 252 15.74 4.37 -2.72
N VAL A 253 17.05 4.53 -2.89
CA VAL A 253 17.76 4.14 -4.10
C VAL A 253 18.37 2.77 -3.82
N TRP A 254 17.60 1.72 -4.15
CA TRP A 254 17.90 0.35 -3.79
C TRP A 254 18.87 -0.29 -4.79
N SER A 255 20.11 -0.48 -4.35
CA SER A 255 21.17 -1.17 -5.10
C SER A 255 21.44 -2.58 -4.58
N GLY A 256 22.34 -3.32 -5.25
CA GLY A 256 22.82 -4.61 -4.77
C GLY A 256 23.62 -4.51 -3.46
N LYS A 257 23.75 -5.63 -2.74
CA LYS A 257 24.40 -5.68 -1.41
C LYS A 257 25.83 -5.12 -1.39
N GLU A 258 26.61 -5.40 -2.44
CA GLU A 258 28.00 -4.98 -2.56
C GLU A 258 28.15 -3.63 -3.29
N GLN A 259 27.03 -2.93 -3.56
CA GLN A 259 26.99 -1.67 -4.28
C GLN A 259 26.50 -0.54 -3.37
N GLU A 260 26.96 0.68 -3.64
CA GLU A 260 26.52 1.86 -2.90
C GLU A 260 25.02 2.10 -3.12
N SER A 261 24.34 2.47 -2.04
CA SER A 261 22.92 2.84 -2.03
C SER A 261 22.77 4.23 -1.41
N ALA A 262 21.59 4.84 -1.57
CA ALA A 262 21.30 6.13 -0.96
C ALA A 262 19.83 6.23 -0.52
N ILE A 263 19.55 7.23 0.31
CA ILE A 263 18.20 7.81 0.43
C ILE A 263 18.24 9.21 -0.17
N VAL A 264 17.34 9.49 -1.09
CA VAL A 264 17.18 10.82 -1.69
C VAL A 264 15.98 11.50 -1.05
N VAL A 265 16.19 12.72 -0.56
CA VAL A 265 15.14 13.57 0.01
C VAL A 265 14.81 14.67 -0.99
N VAL A 266 13.52 14.81 -1.29
CA VAL A 266 12.99 15.82 -2.21
C VAL A 266 12.13 16.80 -1.42
N ASP A 267 12.31 18.08 -1.70
CA ASP A 267 11.41 19.13 -1.22
C ASP A 267 10.09 19.01 -1.99
N ASP A 268 9.00 18.69 -1.27
CA ASP A 268 7.72 18.33 -1.88
C ASP A 268 7.13 19.50 -2.70
N LYS A 269 7.22 20.72 -2.16
CA LYS A 269 6.63 21.90 -2.78
C LYS A 269 7.31 22.28 -4.08
N THR A 270 8.64 22.21 -4.13
CA THR A 270 9.43 22.59 -5.31
C THR A 270 9.70 21.43 -6.24
N ARG A 271 9.51 20.18 -5.79
CA ARG A 271 9.89 18.94 -6.49
C ARG A 271 11.38 18.91 -6.84
N THR A 272 12.23 19.50 -5.98
CA THR A 272 13.68 19.58 -6.19
C THR A 272 14.45 18.75 -5.16
N LEU A 273 15.66 18.32 -5.54
CA LEU A 273 16.57 17.62 -4.64
C LEU A 273 16.87 18.49 -3.42
N LYS A 274 16.60 17.95 -2.23
CA LYS A 274 16.89 18.59 -0.94
C LYS A 274 18.14 18.03 -0.29
N ALA A 275 18.27 16.69 -0.26
CA ALA A 275 19.43 16.02 0.31
C ALA A 275 19.64 14.63 -0.29
N VAL A 276 20.87 14.13 -0.18
CA VAL A 276 21.23 12.73 -0.46
C VAL A 276 21.92 12.19 0.77
N ILE A 277 21.37 11.13 1.35
CA ILE A 277 21.92 10.44 2.52
C ILE A 277 22.66 9.20 2.01
N LYS A 278 23.96 9.18 2.26
CA LYS A 278 24.86 8.05 1.97
C LYS A 278 25.62 7.71 3.24
N ASP A 279 25.76 6.42 3.51
CA ASP A 279 26.55 5.92 4.62
C ASP A 279 27.02 4.50 4.27
N PRO A 280 28.28 4.11 4.54
CA PRO A 280 28.73 2.73 4.34
C PRO A 280 27.88 1.66 5.05
N ALA A 281 27.19 2.03 6.14
CA ALA A 281 26.25 1.16 6.85
C ALA A 281 24.85 1.09 6.19
N LEU A 282 24.55 1.98 5.24
CA LEU A 282 23.29 2.02 4.50
C LEU A 282 23.28 0.96 3.38
N ILE A 283 23.23 -0.31 3.78
CA ILE A 283 23.27 -1.45 2.86
C ILE A 283 21.83 -1.81 2.45
N THR A 284 21.54 -1.77 1.16
CA THR A 284 20.25 -2.18 0.58
C THR A 284 19.02 -1.53 1.23
N PRO A 285 18.95 -0.18 1.37
CA PRO A 285 17.80 0.49 1.95
C PRO A 285 16.54 0.24 1.11
N THR A 286 15.44 -0.13 1.75
CA THR A 286 14.16 -0.45 1.08
C THR A 286 12.99 0.26 1.77
N GLY A 287 12.42 -0.36 2.81
CA GLY A 287 11.32 0.21 3.58
C GLY A 287 11.78 1.37 4.47
N LYS A 288 11.04 2.48 4.41
CA LYS A 288 11.17 3.68 5.24
C LYS A 288 9.83 3.95 5.91
N PHE A 289 9.85 4.27 7.21
CA PHE A 289 8.66 4.53 8.00
C PHE A 289 8.95 5.73 8.90
N ASN A 290 8.18 6.81 8.75
CA ASN A 290 8.30 8.02 9.57
C ASN A 290 7.67 7.86 10.96
#